data_AF-A0A8S0W3J1-F1
#
_entry.id   AF-A0A8S0W3J1-F1
#
_cell.length_a   1.000
_cell.length_b   1.000
_cell.length_c   1.000
_cell.angle_alpha   90.00
_cell.angle_beta   90.00
_cell.angle_gamma   90.00
#
_symmetry.space_group_name_H-M   'P 1'
#
loop_
_entity.id
_entity.type
_entity.pdbx_description
1 polymer ?
#
loop_
_entity_poly.entity_id
_entity_poly.type
_entity_poly.pdbx_seq_one_letter_code
_entity_poly.pdbx_strand_id
1 'polypeptide(L)'
;MLSIPQGDRAQDHDGAPYVEFPDSPEDVATFLSFMYQPFTNPLKDTDPDLAFKMFGVMKLADKFMVDALKQMIVDRLRRDWPRSLKEWDEKQDVWEQNKSSVGAFAYPEPASAIRLARAFDSDPPLLNPVMFYALSCRDPIVDYGEPQAQGNVEMGARWVLVSHQDRNKIERGRRAILRFIFVGLSQYKLQCGQKDQSAECSEFFAESMDDIHQEFALKFDPLMLLRNYIGRTEVLNIEGGPVRACGRECIKGRDYVFRELRTAIFSRLSQFFADMQ
;
A
#
# COMPACT_ATOMS: atom_id res chain seq x y z
N MET A 1 14.62 20.52 -43.97
CA MET A 1 15.46 19.36 -43.64
C MET A 1 16.05 19.59 -42.27
N LEU A 2 15.80 18.69 -41.32
CA LEU A 2 16.45 18.71 -40.01
C LEU A 2 17.83 18.08 -40.17
N SER A 3 18.86 18.91 -40.35
CA SER A 3 20.25 18.46 -40.40
C SER A 3 20.72 18.14 -38.98
N ILE A 4 20.88 16.87 -38.66
CA ILE A 4 21.41 16.43 -37.36
C ILE A 4 22.91 16.77 -37.34
N PRO A 5 23.42 17.45 -36.29
CA PRO A 5 24.85 17.76 -36.21
C PRO A 5 25.64 16.45 -36.10
N GLN A 6 26.35 16.12 -37.17
CA GLN A 6 27.24 14.95 -37.20
C GLN A 6 28.52 15.33 -36.46
N GLY A 7 28.80 14.66 -35.33
CA GLY A 7 30.16 14.63 -34.79
C GLY A 7 31.10 13.98 -35.79
N ASP A 8 32.40 14.32 -35.74
CA ASP A 8 33.46 14.03 -36.74
C ASP A 8 33.64 12.55 -37.19
N ARG A 9 32.85 11.61 -36.67
CA ARG A 9 32.74 10.23 -37.16
C ARG A 9 31.29 9.76 -37.01
N ALA A 10 30.44 10.04 -38.00
CA ALA A 10 29.18 9.33 -38.13
C ALA A 10 29.51 7.84 -38.34
N GLN A 11 29.36 7.04 -37.29
CA GLN A 11 29.39 5.59 -37.44
C GLN A 11 28.13 5.21 -38.21
N ASP A 12 28.27 4.35 -39.20
CA ASP A 12 27.14 3.78 -39.94
C ASP A 12 27.02 2.32 -39.55
N HIS A 13 25.79 1.85 -39.34
CA HIS A 13 25.45 0.45 -39.16
C HIS A 13 24.54 0.04 -40.32
N ASP A 14 24.98 -0.92 -41.14
CA ASP A 14 24.28 -1.38 -42.36
C ASP A 14 23.87 -0.24 -43.33
N GLY A 15 24.71 0.79 -43.44
CA GLY A 15 24.47 1.95 -44.32
C GLY A 15 23.43 2.94 -43.78
N ALA A 16 22.98 2.78 -42.54
CA ALA A 16 22.17 3.76 -41.83
C ALA A 16 23.00 4.49 -40.75
N PRO A 17 22.71 5.78 -40.49
CA PRO A 17 23.37 6.52 -39.40
C PRO A 17 23.17 5.80 -38.07
N TYR A 18 24.27 5.42 -37.42
CA TYR A 18 24.25 4.82 -36.10
C TYR A 18 24.17 5.91 -35.03
N VAL A 19 23.20 5.78 -34.14
CA VAL A 19 23.04 6.67 -32.98
C VAL A 19 23.10 5.82 -31.72
N GLU A 20 24.13 6.04 -30.91
CA GLU A 20 24.25 5.41 -29.60
C GLU A 20 23.29 6.08 -28.62
N PHE A 21 22.44 5.27 -27.96
CA PHE A 21 21.51 5.75 -26.96
C PHE A 21 21.97 5.27 -25.58
N PRO A 22 22.28 6.17 -24.63
CA PRO A 22 22.81 5.79 -23.33
C PRO A 22 21.76 5.23 -22.35
N ASP A 23 20.48 5.30 -22.72
CA ASP A 23 19.36 4.85 -21.88
C ASP A 23 19.16 3.32 -21.98
N SER A 24 18.44 2.72 -21.01
CA SER A 24 18.16 1.28 -21.00
C SER A 24 17.43 0.85 -22.29
N PRO A 25 17.90 -0.22 -22.97
CA PRO A 25 17.20 -0.80 -24.11
C PRO A 25 15.74 -1.16 -23.82
N GLU A 26 15.45 -1.66 -22.62
CA GLU A 26 14.10 -2.05 -22.19
C GLU A 26 13.18 -0.83 -22.05
N ASP A 27 13.67 0.24 -21.43
CA ASP A 27 12.94 1.49 -21.28
C ASP A 27 12.68 2.14 -22.65
N VAL A 28 13.69 2.16 -23.53
CA VAL A 28 13.58 2.70 -24.89
C VAL A 28 12.59 1.90 -25.71
N ALA A 29 12.67 0.57 -25.70
CA ALA A 29 11.72 -0.29 -26.41
C ALA A 29 10.28 -0.05 -25.93
N THR A 30 10.09 0.06 -24.62
CA THR A 30 8.76 0.32 -24.04
C THR A 30 8.26 1.72 -24.41
N PHE A 31 9.10 2.75 -24.32
CA PHE A 31 8.77 4.11 -24.73
C PHE A 31 8.38 4.17 -26.22
N LEU A 32 9.16 3.54 -27.10
CA LEU A 32 8.84 3.47 -28.52
C LEU A 32 7.53 2.69 -28.78
N SER A 33 7.24 1.65 -28.00
CA SER A 33 5.98 0.91 -28.12
C SER A 33 4.76 1.80 -27.91
N PHE A 34 4.81 2.73 -26.95
CA PHE A 34 3.75 3.73 -26.75
C PHE A 34 3.60 4.70 -27.94
N MET A 35 4.71 5.07 -28.57
CA MET A 35 4.71 6.02 -29.69
C MET A 35 4.19 5.38 -30.98
N TYR A 36 4.60 4.14 -31.26
CA TYR A 36 4.23 3.44 -32.49
C TYR A 36 2.92 2.67 -32.39
N GLN A 37 2.50 2.28 -31.19
CA GLN A 37 1.31 1.47 -30.97
C GLN A 37 0.42 2.08 -29.87
N PRO A 38 -0.10 3.30 -30.04
CA PRO A 38 -0.85 4.01 -28.99
C PRO A 38 -2.16 3.31 -28.59
N PHE A 39 -2.68 2.39 -29.43
CA PHE A 39 -3.89 1.62 -29.16
C PHE A 39 -3.63 0.26 -28.52
N THR A 40 -2.39 -0.22 -28.53
CA THR A 40 -2.02 -1.34 -27.64
C THR A 40 -1.84 -0.76 -26.26
N ASN A 41 -2.57 -1.26 -25.27
CA ASN A 41 -2.43 -0.79 -23.90
C ASN A 41 -1.34 -1.63 -23.19
N PRO A 42 -0.06 -1.23 -23.15
CA PRO A 42 0.95 -1.94 -22.38
C PRO A 42 0.73 -1.76 -20.86
N LEU A 43 -0.13 -0.82 -20.45
CA LEU A 43 -0.55 -0.64 -19.06
C LEU A 43 -1.61 -1.70 -18.72
N LYS A 44 -1.14 -2.94 -18.51
CA LYS A 44 -2.01 -4.04 -18.08
C LYS A 44 -2.78 -3.65 -16.83
N ASP A 45 -4.06 -4.03 -16.80
CA ASP A 45 -4.85 -3.90 -15.58
C ASP A 45 -4.19 -4.70 -14.45
N THR A 46 -4.07 -4.09 -13.27
CA THR A 46 -3.60 -4.75 -12.04
C THR A 46 -2.14 -5.21 -12.03
N ASP A 47 -1.26 -4.61 -12.84
CA ASP A 47 0.18 -4.89 -12.76
C ASP A 47 0.80 -4.24 -11.50
N PRO A 48 1.22 -5.02 -10.49
CA PRO A 48 1.78 -4.46 -9.26
C PRO A 48 3.12 -3.77 -9.47
N ASP A 49 3.83 -4.14 -10.54
CA ASP A 49 5.15 -3.61 -10.88
C ASP A 49 5.09 -2.43 -11.84
N LEU A 50 3.89 -1.92 -12.13
CA LEU A 50 3.71 -0.85 -13.10
C LEU A 50 4.58 0.37 -12.79
N ALA A 51 4.59 0.83 -11.54
CA ALA A 51 5.41 1.98 -11.14
C ALA A 51 6.92 1.71 -11.28
N PHE A 52 7.36 0.47 -11.08
CA PHE A 52 8.75 0.08 -11.25
C PHE A 52 9.14 0.10 -12.74
N LYS A 53 8.34 -0.57 -13.58
CA LYS A 53 8.55 -0.69 -15.03
C LYS A 53 8.46 0.65 -15.75
N MET A 54 7.56 1.54 -15.32
CA MET A 54 7.36 2.83 -15.97
C MET A 54 8.34 3.91 -15.52
N PHE A 55 9.21 3.65 -14.53
CA PHE A 55 10.11 4.69 -14.03
C PHE A 55 11.08 5.21 -15.09
N GLY A 56 11.72 4.33 -15.87
CA GLY A 56 12.62 4.75 -16.94
C GLY A 56 11.89 5.29 -18.16
N VAL A 57 10.73 4.72 -18.50
CA VAL A 57 9.82 5.28 -19.52
C VAL A 57 9.40 6.71 -19.19
N MET A 58 9.11 7.01 -17.92
CA MET A 58 8.80 8.37 -17.46
C MET A 58 10.00 9.31 -17.63
N LYS A 59 11.24 8.85 -17.40
CA LYS A 59 12.46 9.65 -17.69
C LYS A 59 12.58 9.97 -19.17
N LEU A 60 12.33 9.00 -20.04
CA LEU A 60 12.36 9.21 -21.48
C LEU A 60 11.24 10.16 -21.92
N ALA A 61 10.04 9.99 -21.38
CA ALA A 61 8.92 10.89 -21.66
C ALA A 61 9.22 12.33 -21.22
N ASP A 62 9.90 12.52 -20.09
CA ASP A 62 10.35 13.84 -19.64
C ASP A 62 11.47 14.42 -20.55
N LYS A 63 12.49 13.60 -20.85
CA LYS A 63 13.60 13.93 -21.75
C LYS A 63 13.14 14.37 -23.15
N PHE A 64 12.11 13.72 -23.67
CA PHE A 64 11.54 13.98 -25.00
C PHE A 64 10.26 14.82 -24.97
N MET A 65 9.87 15.37 -23.82
CA MET A 65 8.70 16.25 -23.65
C MET A 65 7.39 15.62 -24.17
N VAL A 66 7.20 14.32 -23.91
CA VAL A 66 5.99 13.58 -24.28
C VAL A 66 4.99 13.61 -23.11
N ASP A 67 4.41 14.78 -22.86
CA ASP A 67 3.52 15.01 -21.70
C ASP A 67 2.27 14.12 -21.71
N ALA A 68 1.74 13.80 -22.89
CA ALA A 68 0.59 12.90 -23.03
C ALA A 68 0.88 11.49 -22.46
N LEU A 69 2.10 10.98 -22.66
CA LEU A 69 2.52 9.69 -22.11
C LEU A 69 2.69 9.77 -20.59
N LYS A 70 3.31 10.85 -20.09
CA LYS A 70 3.41 11.10 -18.64
C LYS A 70 2.04 11.12 -17.98
N GLN A 71 1.11 11.90 -18.54
CA GLN A 71 -0.24 12.01 -18.00
C GLN A 71 -0.97 10.66 -18.00
N MET A 72 -0.86 9.89 -19.09
CA MET A 72 -1.47 8.56 -19.17
C MET A 72 -0.93 7.60 -18.11
N ILE A 73 0.39 7.55 -17.90
CA ILE A 73 1.02 6.71 -16.87
C ILE A 73 0.56 7.15 -15.47
N VAL A 74 0.57 8.45 -15.21
CA VAL A 74 0.17 9.00 -13.91
C VAL A 74 -1.31 8.73 -13.64
N ASP A 75 -2.21 8.95 -14.60
CA ASP A 75 -3.65 8.67 -14.46
C ASP A 75 -3.92 7.19 -14.23
N ARG A 76 -3.13 6.31 -14.84
CA ARG A 76 -3.18 4.88 -14.54
C ARG A 76 -2.78 4.61 -13.10
N LEU A 77 -1.61 5.09 -12.68
CA LEU A 77 -1.12 4.86 -11.33
C LEU A 77 -2.09 5.40 -10.28
N ARG A 78 -2.68 6.59 -10.48
CA ARG A 78 -3.70 7.15 -9.57
C ARG A 78 -4.91 6.23 -9.40
N ARG A 79 -5.36 5.58 -10.48
CA ARG A 79 -6.50 4.65 -10.43
C ARG A 79 -6.20 3.36 -9.68
N ASP A 80 -4.94 2.95 -9.61
CA ASP A 80 -4.57 1.71 -8.94
C ASP A 80 -4.55 1.83 -7.40
N TRP A 81 -4.52 3.05 -6.86
CA TRP A 81 -4.55 3.32 -5.42
C TRP A 81 -5.97 3.57 -4.90
N PRO A 82 -6.37 2.94 -3.78
CA PRO A 82 -7.70 3.13 -3.22
C PRO A 82 -7.89 4.53 -2.65
N ARG A 83 -9.07 5.10 -2.89
CA ARG A 83 -9.47 6.46 -2.46
C ARG A 83 -10.42 6.45 -1.27
N SER A 84 -10.91 5.27 -0.89
CA SER A 84 -11.77 5.09 0.27
C SER A 84 -11.40 3.81 1.03
N LEU A 85 -11.80 3.75 2.31
CA LEU A 85 -11.64 2.54 3.11
C LEU A 85 -12.35 1.33 2.48
N LYS A 86 -13.47 1.57 1.77
CA LYS A 86 -14.19 0.51 1.05
C LYS A 86 -13.35 -0.03 -0.11
N GLU A 87 -12.77 0.84 -0.94
CA GLU A 87 -11.88 0.43 -2.04
C GLU A 87 -10.62 -0.28 -1.52
N TRP A 88 -10.12 0.13 -0.35
CA TRP A 88 -9.05 -0.59 0.37
C TRP A 88 -9.51 -1.99 0.77
N ASP A 89 -10.68 -2.13 1.39
CA ASP A 89 -11.18 -3.45 1.79
C ASP A 89 -11.42 -4.38 0.59
N GLU A 90 -12.01 -3.86 -0.49
CA GLU A 90 -12.24 -4.60 -1.74
C GLU A 90 -10.93 -5.13 -2.35
N LYS A 91 -9.87 -4.32 -2.38
CA LYS A 91 -8.57 -4.76 -2.88
C LYS A 91 -7.88 -5.73 -1.92
N GLN A 92 -8.03 -5.58 -0.59
CA GLN A 92 -7.50 -6.57 0.36
C GLN A 92 -8.17 -7.92 0.14
N ASP A 93 -9.49 -7.95 -0.07
CA ASP A 93 -10.23 -9.20 -0.32
C ASP A 93 -9.74 -9.92 -1.59
N VAL A 94 -9.47 -9.18 -2.66
CA VAL A 94 -8.88 -9.73 -3.88
C VAL A 94 -7.49 -10.30 -3.60
N TRP A 95 -6.68 -9.66 -2.75
CA TRP A 95 -5.38 -10.20 -2.38
C TRP A 95 -5.52 -11.49 -1.57
N GLU A 96 -6.36 -11.49 -0.52
CA GLU A 96 -6.56 -12.64 0.35
C GLU A 96 -7.07 -13.87 -0.41
N GLN A 97 -7.95 -13.66 -1.41
CA GLN A 97 -8.46 -14.72 -2.29
C GLN A 97 -7.37 -15.32 -3.18
N ASN A 98 -6.39 -14.50 -3.58
CA ASN A 98 -5.37 -14.90 -4.54
C ASN A 98 -4.00 -15.14 -3.90
N LYS A 99 -3.82 -15.02 -2.58
CA LYS A 99 -2.53 -15.13 -1.88
C LYS A 99 -1.76 -16.44 -2.12
N SER A 100 -2.47 -17.51 -2.52
CA SER A 100 -1.90 -18.81 -2.90
C SER A 100 -1.36 -18.85 -4.33
N SER A 101 -1.70 -17.86 -5.16
CA SER A 101 -1.24 -17.73 -6.54
C SER A 101 0.02 -16.89 -6.58
N VAL A 102 1.09 -17.44 -7.16
CA VAL A 102 2.35 -16.72 -7.40
C VAL A 102 2.06 -15.47 -8.24
N GLY A 103 2.39 -14.29 -7.73
CA GLY A 103 2.20 -13.01 -8.42
C GLY A 103 0.87 -12.29 -8.16
N ALA A 104 0.03 -12.81 -7.25
CA ALA A 104 -1.20 -12.15 -6.86
C ALA A 104 -0.96 -10.99 -5.89
N PHE A 105 -0.67 -9.82 -6.43
CA PHE A 105 -0.61 -8.58 -5.67
C PHE A 105 -1.84 -7.74 -6.03
N ALA A 106 -2.75 -7.49 -5.08
CA ALA A 106 -3.95 -6.68 -5.37
C ALA A 106 -3.68 -5.16 -5.39
N TYR A 107 -2.45 -4.77 -5.06
CA TYR A 107 -2.00 -3.39 -5.00
C TYR A 107 -0.70 -3.19 -5.74
N PRO A 108 -0.48 -1.98 -6.30
CA PRO A 108 0.84 -1.57 -6.75
C PRO A 108 1.87 -1.72 -5.63
N GLU A 109 3.10 -2.05 -6.03
CA GLU A 109 4.22 -2.10 -5.10
C GLU A 109 4.50 -0.68 -4.57
N PRO A 110 4.35 -0.44 -3.25
CA PRO A 110 4.29 0.91 -2.70
C PRO A 110 5.62 1.66 -2.76
N ALA A 111 6.77 0.98 -2.62
CA ALA A 111 8.07 1.67 -2.63
C ALA A 111 8.37 2.26 -4.03
N SER A 112 8.11 1.50 -5.08
CA SER A 112 8.27 1.97 -6.46
C SER A 112 7.31 3.11 -6.79
N ALA A 113 6.07 3.03 -6.32
CA ALA A 113 5.09 4.10 -6.52
C ALA A 113 5.50 5.40 -5.83
N ILE A 114 5.96 5.34 -4.58
CA ILE A 114 6.48 6.52 -3.85
C ILE A 114 7.69 7.08 -4.59
N ARG A 115 8.64 6.24 -4.99
CA ARG A 115 9.84 6.68 -5.73
C ARG A 115 9.47 7.40 -7.03
N LEU A 116 8.54 6.83 -7.80
CA LEU A 116 8.07 7.44 -9.05
C LEU A 116 7.39 8.78 -8.77
N ALA A 117 6.46 8.82 -7.82
CA ALA A 117 5.72 10.03 -7.46
C ALA A 117 6.62 11.16 -6.94
N ARG A 118 7.77 10.83 -6.33
CA ARG A 118 8.80 11.80 -5.91
C ARG A 118 9.67 12.30 -7.06
N ALA A 119 9.90 11.47 -8.06
CA ALA A 119 10.81 11.80 -9.16
C ALA A 119 10.14 12.65 -10.25
N PHE A 120 8.81 12.60 -10.35
CA PHE A 120 8.07 13.27 -11.41
C PHE A 120 6.92 14.09 -10.84
N ASP A 121 6.97 15.39 -11.10
CA ASP A 121 5.88 16.29 -10.77
C ASP A 121 4.65 15.99 -11.65
N SER A 122 3.48 16.09 -11.04
CA SER A 122 2.20 15.91 -11.71
C SER A 122 1.13 16.77 -11.05
N ASP A 123 0.19 17.26 -11.85
CA ASP A 123 -0.99 17.99 -11.38
C ASP A 123 -2.26 17.19 -11.71
N PRO A 124 -3.04 16.72 -10.72
CA PRO A 124 -2.79 16.80 -9.27
C PRO A 124 -1.63 15.89 -8.81
N PRO A 125 -1.02 16.08 -7.62
CA PRO A 125 0.10 15.24 -7.18
C PRO A 125 -0.25 13.74 -7.17
N LEU A 126 0.64 12.90 -7.73
CA LEU A 126 0.51 11.44 -7.66
C LEU A 126 0.73 10.91 -6.23
N LEU A 127 1.67 11.52 -5.50
CA LEU A 127 2.03 11.09 -4.15
C LEU A 127 0.82 11.25 -3.22
N ASN A 128 0.42 10.15 -2.58
CA ASN A 128 -0.74 10.15 -1.68
C ASN A 128 -0.41 9.47 -0.33
N PRO A 129 -1.16 9.75 0.74
CA PRO A 129 -0.92 9.15 2.07
C PRO A 129 -1.14 7.64 2.11
N VAL A 130 -2.02 7.13 1.25
CA VAL A 130 -2.37 5.70 1.19
C VAL A 130 -1.18 4.86 0.73
N MET A 131 -0.31 5.39 -0.14
CA MET A 131 0.95 4.75 -0.53
C MET A 131 1.88 4.54 0.68
N PHE A 132 2.02 5.57 1.53
CA PHE A 132 2.81 5.47 2.75
C PHE A 132 2.19 4.51 3.76
N TYR A 133 0.87 4.53 3.89
CA TYR A 133 0.16 3.56 4.71
C TYR A 133 0.40 2.12 4.22
N ALA A 134 0.24 1.88 2.91
CA ALA A 134 0.47 0.57 2.31
C ALA A 134 1.91 0.08 2.50
N LEU A 135 2.90 0.96 2.36
CA LEU A 135 4.29 0.64 2.67
C LEU A 135 4.49 0.37 4.16
N SER A 136 3.81 1.12 5.03
CA SER A 136 3.85 0.92 6.47
C SER A 136 3.25 -0.42 6.92
N CYS A 137 2.44 -1.06 6.08
CA CYS A 137 1.91 -2.40 6.33
C CYS A 137 2.87 -3.54 5.92
N ARG A 138 4.03 -3.23 5.34
CA ARG A 138 5.00 -4.22 4.84
C ARG A 138 6.03 -4.58 5.91
N ASP A 139 6.45 -5.83 5.94
CA ASP A 139 7.54 -6.26 6.80
C ASP A 139 8.85 -5.60 6.33
N PRO A 140 9.59 -4.89 7.20
CA PRO A 140 10.83 -4.20 6.85
C PRO A 140 12.02 -5.11 6.53
N ILE A 141 11.93 -6.40 6.84
CA ILE A 141 12.96 -7.42 6.62
C ILE A 141 12.73 -8.14 5.29
N VAL A 142 11.47 -8.28 4.87
CA VAL A 142 11.11 -9.02 3.65
C VAL A 142 11.18 -8.13 2.42
N ASP A 143 12.07 -8.46 1.49
CA ASP A 143 12.18 -7.77 0.21
C ASP A 143 11.15 -8.29 -0.81
N TYR A 144 10.75 -7.39 -1.72
CA TYR A 144 9.75 -7.71 -2.74
C TYR A 144 10.24 -8.80 -3.70
N GLY A 145 9.43 -9.86 -3.84
CA GLY A 145 9.67 -10.97 -4.76
C GLY A 145 10.57 -12.07 -4.21
N GLU A 146 11.03 -11.96 -2.95
CA GLU A 146 11.78 -13.05 -2.32
C GLU A 146 10.86 -14.26 -2.03
N PRO A 147 11.22 -15.47 -2.48
CA PRO A 147 10.47 -16.67 -2.19
C PRO A 147 10.61 -17.03 -0.70
N GLN A 148 9.51 -16.95 0.05
CA GLN A 148 9.52 -17.35 1.46
C GLN A 148 9.44 -18.88 1.62
N ALA A 149 10.18 -19.38 2.62
CA ALA A 149 10.40 -20.81 2.86
C ALA A 149 9.15 -21.63 3.27
N GLN A 150 8.00 -20.98 3.51
CA GLN A 150 6.85 -21.60 4.19
C GLN A 150 5.50 -21.45 3.45
N GLY A 151 5.50 -21.05 2.18
CA GLY A 151 4.25 -20.95 1.40
C GLY A 151 3.31 -19.81 1.81
N ASN A 152 3.63 -19.05 2.87
CA ASN A 152 3.08 -17.73 3.11
C ASN A 152 3.81 -16.74 2.21
N VAL A 153 3.08 -16.12 1.30
CA VAL A 153 3.58 -14.98 0.52
C VAL A 153 3.37 -13.74 1.38
N GLU A 154 4.26 -13.48 2.34
CA GLU A 154 4.25 -12.18 3.00
C GLU A 154 4.59 -11.10 1.96
N MET A 155 3.82 -10.02 1.99
CA MET A 155 4.03 -8.91 1.08
C MET A 155 5.21 -8.06 1.57
N GLY A 156 6.40 -8.34 1.03
CA GLY A 156 7.56 -7.45 1.13
C GLY A 156 7.40 -6.16 0.33
N ALA A 157 8.41 -5.29 0.40
CA ALA A 157 8.51 -4.10 -0.44
C ALA A 157 9.90 -4.00 -1.06
N ARG A 158 10.07 -3.16 -2.09
CA ARG A 158 11.42 -2.89 -2.62
C ARG A 158 12.13 -1.91 -1.69
N TRP A 159 12.57 -2.35 -0.51
CA TRP A 159 13.10 -1.46 0.54
C TRP A 159 14.35 -0.68 0.11
N VAL A 160 15.11 -1.24 -0.84
CA VAL A 160 16.24 -0.57 -1.49
C VAL A 160 15.84 0.74 -2.20
N LEU A 161 14.58 0.87 -2.62
CA LEU A 161 14.06 2.07 -3.31
C LEU A 161 13.58 3.16 -2.35
N VAL A 162 13.41 2.85 -1.07
CA VAL A 162 12.84 3.76 -0.09
C VAL A 162 13.93 4.68 0.46
N SER A 163 13.77 5.98 0.25
CA SER A 163 14.70 6.99 0.75
C SER A 163 14.77 6.99 2.29
N HIS A 164 15.88 7.46 2.86
CA HIS A 164 15.99 7.59 4.32
C HIS A 164 14.92 8.52 4.91
N GLN A 165 14.53 9.58 4.18
CA GLN A 165 13.46 10.48 4.60
C GLN A 165 12.11 9.77 4.64
N ASP A 166 11.79 8.97 3.61
CA ASP A 166 10.52 8.24 3.56
C ASP A 166 10.48 7.11 4.60
N ARG A 167 11.60 6.43 4.88
CA ARG A 167 11.70 5.47 6.01
C ARG A 167 11.34 6.13 7.35
N ASN A 168 11.93 7.29 7.63
CA ASN A 168 11.62 8.05 8.85
C ASN A 168 10.14 8.46 8.91
N LYS A 169 9.56 8.84 7.77
CA LYS A 169 8.13 9.18 7.68
C LYS A 169 7.23 7.98 7.96
N ILE A 170 7.56 6.81 7.41
CA ILE A 170 6.83 5.55 7.67
C ILE A 170 6.87 5.22 9.16
N GLU A 171 8.05 5.27 9.79
CA GLU A 171 8.22 4.98 11.21
C GLU A 171 7.49 5.98 12.13
N ARG A 172 7.43 7.25 11.74
CA ARG A 172 6.64 8.26 12.45
C ARG A 172 5.14 7.98 12.29
N GLY A 173 4.69 7.70 11.07
CA GLY A 173 3.29 7.40 10.78
C GLY A 173 2.80 6.15 11.49
N ARG A 174 3.58 5.06 11.51
CA ARG A 174 3.30 3.85 12.29
C ARG A 174 3.08 4.17 13.76
N ARG A 175 4.02 4.87 14.39
CA ARG A 175 3.90 5.27 15.80
C ARG A 175 2.71 6.20 16.05
N ALA A 176 2.41 7.12 15.13
CA ALA A 176 1.28 8.03 15.25
C ALA A 176 -0.05 7.27 15.19
N ILE A 177 -0.19 6.30 14.27
CA ILE A 177 -1.38 5.45 14.15
C ILE A 177 -1.53 4.58 15.40
N LEU A 178 -0.46 3.92 15.86
CA LEU A 178 -0.49 3.10 17.08
C LEU A 178 -0.92 3.92 18.29
N ARG A 179 -0.36 5.12 18.46
CA ARG A 179 -0.75 6.03 19.54
C ARG A 179 -2.21 6.46 19.41
N PHE A 180 -2.68 6.76 18.19
CA PHE A 180 -4.06 7.14 17.94
C PHE A 180 -5.04 6.02 18.34
N ILE A 181 -4.72 4.78 17.98
CA ILE A 181 -5.49 3.59 18.32
C ILE A 181 -5.50 3.38 19.84
N PHE A 182 -4.35 3.43 20.49
CA PHE A 182 -4.22 3.28 21.94
C PHE A 182 -5.08 4.31 22.70
N VAL A 183 -4.99 5.58 22.31
CA VAL A 183 -5.79 6.66 22.92
C VAL A 183 -7.28 6.45 22.63
N GLY A 184 -7.63 6.11 21.39
CA GLY A 184 -9.03 5.89 21.00
C GLY A 184 -9.67 4.73 21.76
N LEU A 185 -8.94 3.64 21.97
CA LEU A 185 -9.45 2.46 22.67
C LEU A 185 -9.49 2.64 24.19
N SER A 186 -8.51 3.31 24.80
CA SER A 186 -8.50 3.59 26.24
C SER A 186 -9.60 4.57 26.68
N GLN A 187 -10.09 5.42 25.78
CA GLN A 187 -11.19 6.35 26.07
C GLN A 187 -12.58 5.72 25.90
N TYR A 188 -12.66 4.54 25.27
CA TYR A 188 -13.94 3.93 25.00
C TYR A 188 -14.48 3.17 26.22
N LYS A 189 -15.73 3.48 26.58
CA LYS A 189 -16.47 2.72 27.59
C LYS A 189 -17.46 1.81 26.88
N LEU A 190 -17.32 0.50 27.09
CA LEU A 190 -18.29 -0.48 26.63
C LEU A 190 -19.68 -0.17 27.18
N GLN A 191 -20.59 0.19 26.28
CA GLN A 191 -22.00 0.33 26.61
C GLN A 191 -22.67 -1.04 26.50
N CYS A 192 -22.51 -1.85 27.54
CA CYS A 192 -23.25 -3.10 27.70
C CYS A 192 -24.66 -2.82 28.21
N GLY A 193 -25.69 -3.34 27.55
CA GLY A 193 -27.07 -3.27 28.03
C GLY A 193 -27.18 -3.83 29.45
N GLN A 194 -27.66 -3.01 30.38
CA GLN A 194 -27.59 -3.25 31.81
C GLN A 194 -28.37 -4.51 32.25
N LYS A 195 -27.63 -5.55 32.66
CA LYS A 195 -27.88 -6.41 33.84
C LYS A 195 -26.80 -7.49 33.88
N ASP A 196 -25.89 -7.34 34.84
CA ASP A 196 -24.99 -8.35 35.43
C ASP A 196 -23.84 -8.98 34.61
N GLN A 197 -23.60 -8.57 33.35
CA GLN A 197 -22.40 -9.03 32.60
C GLN A 197 -21.29 -7.98 32.45
N SER A 198 -21.44 -6.78 33.02
CA SER A 198 -20.55 -5.65 32.69
C SER A 198 -19.11 -5.80 33.20
N ALA A 199 -18.89 -6.46 34.34
CA ALA A 199 -17.54 -6.60 34.91
C ALA A 199 -16.73 -7.65 34.12
N GLU A 200 -17.28 -8.84 33.91
CA GLU A 200 -16.63 -9.90 33.14
C GLU A 200 -16.46 -9.52 31.66
N CYS A 201 -17.44 -8.84 31.05
CA CYS A 201 -17.30 -8.29 29.70
C CYS A 201 -16.23 -7.20 29.61
N SER A 202 -16.10 -6.36 30.65
CA SER A 202 -15.08 -5.31 30.67
C SER A 202 -13.68 -5.90 30.84
N GLU A 203 -13.53 -6.93 31.68
CA GLU A 203 -12.28 -7.68 31.84
C GLU A 203 -11.90 -8.39 30.54
N PHE A 204 -12.84 -9.13 29.93
CA PHE A 204 -12.66 -9.78 28.64
C PHE A 204 -12.28 -8.80 27.53
N PHE A 205 -12.87 -7.60 27.53
CA PHE A 205 -12.50 -6.57 26.59
C PHE A 205 -11.11 -6.02 26.85
N ALA A 206 -10.72 -5.84 28.11
CA ALA A 206 -9.35 -5.44 28.46
C ALA A 206 -8.32 -6.49 27.99
N GLU A 207 -8.61 -7.78 28.15
CA GLU A 207 -7.77 -8.87 27.63
C GLU A 207 -7.72 -8.87 26.10
N SER A 208 -8.87 -8.79 25.42
CA SER A 208 -8.93 -8.67 23.96
C SER A 208 -8.15 -7.45 23.45
N MET A 209 -8.14 -6.38 24.24
CA MET A 209 -7.43 -5.15 23.96
C MET A 209 -5.92 -5.33 24.09
N ASP A 210 -5.46 -6.05 25.10
CA ASP A 210 -4.05 -6.43 25.25
C ASP A 210 -3.59 -7.35 24.11
N ASP A 211 -4.41 -8.31 23.69
CA ASP A 211 -4.14 -9.17 22.53
C ASP A 211 -4.04 -8.35 21.24
N ILE A 212 -4.99 -7.45 21.02
CA ILE A 212 -4.96 -6.51 19.89
C ILE A 212 -3.68 -5.66 19.94
N HIS A 213 -3.27 -5.18 21.12
CA HIS A 213 -2.04 -4.40 21.28
C HIS A 213 -0.78 -5.21 20.97
N GLN A 214 -0.73 -6.47 21.40
CA GLN A 214 0.38 -7.38 21.06
C GLN A 214 0.40 -7.67 19.56
N GLU A 215 -0.76 -7.92 18.95
CA GLU A 215 -0.87 -8.11 17.51
C GLU A 215 -0.47 -6.85 16.74
N PHE A 216 -0.77 -5.65 17.22
CA PHE A 216 -0.30 -4.40 16.63
C PHE A 216 1.22 -4.21 16.70
N ALA A 217 1.86 -4.74 17.74
CA ALA A 217 3.31 -4.71 17.85
C ALA A 217 4.00 -5.69 16.89
N LEU A 218 3.29 -6.76 16.50
CA LEU A 218 3.80 -7.83 15.63
C LEU A 218 3.36 -7.70 14.16
N LYS A 219 2.16 -7.15 13.91
CA LYS A 219 1.56 -7.02 12.59
C LYS A 219 1.49 -5.55 12.19
N PHE A 220 1.89 -5.29 10.97
CA PHE A 220 2.06 -3.94 10.46
C PHE A 220 0.77 -3.32 9.87
N ASP A 221 -0.37 -4.03 9.82
CA ASP A 221 -1.63 -3.52 9.22
C ASP A 221 -2.79 -3.35 10.23
N PRO A 222 -2.93 -2.14 10.80
CA PRO A 222 -4.03 -1.77 11.66
C PRO A 222 -5.44 -1.95 11.13
N LEU A 223 -5.66 -1.58 9.86
CA LEU A 223 -6.99 -1.62 9.26
C LEU A 223 -7.43 -3.05 9.04
N MET A 224 -6.52 -3.94 8.62
CA MET A 224 -6.80 -5.37 8.49
C MET A 224 -6.99 -6.02 9.86
N LEU A 225 -6.17 -5.67 10.85
CA LEU A 225 -6.29 -6.21 12.21
C LEU A 225 -7.67 -5.91 12.80
N LEU A 226 -8.07 -4.63 12.84
CA LEU A 226 -9.37 -4.22 13.34
C LEU A 226 -10.53 -4.85 12.54
N ARG A 227 -10.36 -5.04 11.22
CA ARG A 227 -11.35 -5.74 10.39
C ARG A 227 -11.55 -7.17 10.86
N ASN A 228 -10.46 -7.89 11.13
CA ASN A 228 -10.48 -9.29 11.50
C ASN A 228 -11.07 -9.55 12.89
N TYR A 229 -11.06 -8.55 13.77
CA TYR A 229 -11.70 -8.63 15.08
C TYR A 229 -13.21 -8.31 15.06
N ILE A 230 -13.70 -7.60 14.04
CA ILE A 230 -15.13 -7.32 13.90
C ILE A 230 -15.88 -8.63 13.70
N GLY A 231 -16.93 -8.85 14.49
CA GLY A 231 -17.75 -10.06 14.42
C GLY A 231 -17.12 -11.29 15.10
N ARG A 232 -15.89 -11.20 15.63
CA ARG A 232 -15.32 -12.30 16.42
C ARG A 232 -16.06 -12.46 17.73
N THR A 233 -16.74 -13.59 17.88
CA THR A 233 -17.27 -14.08 19.14
C THR A 233 -16.23 -15.02 19.74
N GLU A 234 -15.08 -14.50 20.16
CA GLU A 234 -14.08 -15.35 20.82
C GLU A 234 -14.69 -15.91 22.10
N VAL A 235 -14.98 -17.21 22.07
CA VAL A 235 -15.29 -18.02 23.25
C VAL A 235 -13.93 -18.47 23.76
N LEU A 236 -13.42 -17.81 24.81
CA LEU A 236 -12.31 -18.40 25.55
C LEU A 236 -12.85 -19.67 26.23
N ASN A 237 -12.62 -20.81 25.59
CA ASN A 237 -12.65 -22.10 26.27
C ASN A 237 -11.45 -22.13 27.21
N ILE A 238 -11.64 -21.60 28.42
CA ILE A 238 -10.75 -21.94 29.52
C ILE A 238 -11.00 -23.43 29.74
N GLU A 239 -10.02 -24.30 29.48
CA GLU A 239 -10.17 -25.74 29.71
C GLU A 239 -10.66 -25.98 31.15
N GLY A 240 -11.92 -26.40 31.30
CA GLY A 240 -12.58 -26.64 32.59
C GLY A 240 -13.29 -25.45 33.26
N GLY A 241 -13.36 -24.28 32.62
CA GLY A 241 -14.09 -23.09 33.13
C GLY A 241 -15.41 -22.82 32.38
N PRO A 242 -16.36 -22.06 32.97
CA PRO A 242 -17.55 -21.61 32.25
C PRO A 242 -17.15 -20.69 31.09
N VAL A 243 -17.77 -20.90 29.93
CA VAL A 243 -17.64 -20.03 28.75
C VAL A 243 -18.01 -18.59 29.14
N ARG A 244 -17.01 -17.71 29.24
CA ARG A 244 -17.22 -16.27 29.43
C ARG A 244 -17.63 -15.67 28.09
N ALA A 245 -18.92 -15.69 27.79
CA ALA A 245 -19.46 -15.07 26.59
C ALA A 245 -20.02 -13.69 26.93
N CYS A 246 -19.44 -12.65 26.35
CA CYS A 246 -19.99 -11.32 26.46
C CYS A 246 -21.32 -11.21 25.67
N GLY A 247 -22.32 -10.55 26.24
CA GLY A 247 -23.64 -10.41 25.61
C GLY A 247 -23.57 -9.76 24.22
N ARG A 248 -24.51 -10.11 23.33
CA ARG A 248 -24.54 -9.62 21.93
C ARG A 248 -24.47 -8.10 21.80
N GLU A 249 -25.05 -7.36 22.74
CA GLU A 249 -25.04 -5.89 22.72
C GLU A 249 -23.64 -5.33 22.99
N CYS A 250 -22.86 -5.94 23.86
CA CYS A 250 -21.47 -5.56 24.09
C CYS A 250 -20.58 -5.84 22.86
N ILE A 251 -20.80 -6.98 22.19
CA ILE A 251 -20.10 -7.33 20.94
C ILE A 251 -20.43 -6.30 19.84
N LYS A 252 -21.70 -5.93 19.69
CA LYS A 252 -22.10 -4.85 18.77
C LYS A 252 -21.42 -3.52 19.11
N GLY A 253 -21.39 -3.18 20.41
CA GLY A 253 -20.73 -1.96 20.90
C GLY A 253 -19.24 -1.94 20.60
N ARG A 254 -18.54 -3.07 20.77
CA ARG A 254 -17.13 -3.23 20.39
C ARG A 254 -16.93 -3.10 18.88
N ASP A 255 -17.70 -3.85 18.09
CA ASP A 255 -17.57 -3.85 16.64
C ASP A 255 -17.85 -2.46 16.04
N TYR A 256 -18.75 -1.70 16.65
CA TYR A 256 -18.97 -0.30 16.31
C TYR A 256 -17.69 0.52 16.47
N VAL A 257 -17.00 0.41 17.60
CA VAL A 257 -15.73 1.12 17.85
C VAL A 257 -14.66 0.75 16.84
N PHE A 258 -14.50 -0.54 16.54
CA PHE A 258 -13.50 -0.96 15.57
C PHE A 258 -13.82 -0.39 14.19
N ARG A 259 -15.09 -0.34 13.76
CA ARG A 259 -15.48 0.32 12.50
C ARG A 259 -15.20 1.83 12.51
N GLU A 260 -15.51 2.51 13.62
CA GLU A 260 -15.24 3.94 13.78
C GLU A 260 -13.75 4.24 13.75
N LEU A 261 -12.94 3.45 14.45
CA LEU A 261 -11.48 3.59 14.45
C LEU A 261 -10.89 3.36 13.06
N ARG A 262 -11.33 2.32 12.34
CA ARG A 262 -10.87 2.08 10.96
C ARG A 262 -11.16 3.28 10.06
N THR A 263 -12.39 3.81 10.15
CA THR A 263 -12.80 4.99 9.39
C THR A 263 -11.97 6.22 9.77
N ALA A 264 -11.73 6.43 11.07
CA ALA A 264 -10.94 7.53 11.59
C ALA A 264 -9.46 7.41 11.18
N ILE A 265 -8.87 6.20 11.17
CA ILE A 265 -7.50 5.98 10.71
C ILE A 265 -7.38 6.33 9.23
N PHE A 266 -8.26 5.78 8.39
CA PHE A 266 -8.18 5.97 6.94
C PHE A 266 -8.39 7.44 6.54
N SER A 267 -9.34 8.13 7.16
CA SER A 267 -9.60 9.55 6.90
C SER A 267 -8.48 10.49 7.38
N ARG A 268 -7.63 10.03 8.31
CA ARG A 268 -6.52 10.81 8.88
C ARG A 268 -5.14 10.39 8.39
N LEU A 269 -5.04 9.53 7.37
CA LEU A 269 -3.74 9.10 6.84
C LEU A 269 -2.84 10.29 6.45
N SER A 270 -3.41 11.35 5.87
CA SER A 270 -2.67 12.57 5.55
C SER A 270 -2.06 13.26 6.77
N GLN A 271 -2.68 13.14 7.95
CA GLN A 271 -2.19 13.69 9.21
C GLN A 271 -1.07 12.82 9.80
N PHE A 272 -1.20 11.49 9.70
CA PHE A 272 -0.18 10.57 10.21
C PHE A 272 1.11 10.60 9.41
N PHE A 273 0.99 10.85 8.10
CA PHE A 273 2.11 10.98 7.18
C PHE A 273 2.35 12.44 6.75
N ALA A 274 1.91 13.40 7.57
CA ALA A 274 2.07 14.82 7.32
C ALA A 274 3.55 15.17 7.21
N ASP A 275 3.94 15.61 6.01
CA ASP A 275 5.22 16.13 5.50
C ASP A 275 5.37 15.68 4.02
N MET A 276 4.27 15.58 3.25
CA MET A 276 4.28 14.98 1.90
C MET A 276 4.93 15.85 0.81
N GLN A 277 5.38 17.06 1.17
CA GLN A 277 6.22 17.90 0.32
C GLN A 277 7.68 17.50 0.51
#